data_AF-A0A1W9PRE6-F1
#
_entry.id   AF-A0A1W9PRE6-F1
#
_cell.length_a   1.000
_cell.length_b   1.000
_cell.length_c   1.000
_cell.angle_alpha   90.00
_cell.angle_beta   90.00
_cell.angle_gamma   90.00
#
_symmetry.space_group_name_H-M   'P 1'
#
loop_
_entity.id
_entity.type
_entity.pdbx_description
1 polymer ?
#
loop_
_entity_poly.entity_id
_entity_poly.type
_entity_poly.pdbx_seq_one_letter_code
_entity_poly.pdbx_strand_id
1 'polypeptide(L)' 'MSNEKSEKLKSLIITRLKLVIDPETRADVIRMRLIEDLEVSNDGRVKYTFRPSSPVCPIA' A
#
# COMPACT_ATOMS: atom_id res chain seq x y z
N MET A 1 -11.60 17.77 -12.42
CA MET A 1 -12.53 16.97 -11.57
C MET A 1 -12.21 15.48 -11.55
N SER A 2 -11.55 14.89 -12.56
CA SER A 2 -11.18 13.46 -12.55
C SER A 2 -10.11 13.09 -11.50
N ASN A 3 -9.15 13.98 -11.25
CA ASN A 3 -8.00 13.70 -10.38
C ASN A 3 -8.34 13.65 -8.87
N GLU A 4 -9.35 14.41 -8.44
CA GLU A 4 -9.71 14.54 -7.01
C GLU A 4 -10.26 13.23 -6.43
N LYS A 5 -11.01 12.47 -7.24
CA LYS A 5 -11.58 11.19 -6.84
C LYS A 5 -10.48 10.14 -6.63
N SER A 6 -9.50 10.10 -7.53
CA SER A 6 -8.33 9.20 -7.45
C SER A 6 -7.46 9.52 -6.25
N GLU A 7 -7.19 10.81 -5.97
CA GLU A 7 -6.43 11.22 -4.78
C GLU A 7 -7.15 10.90 -3.47
N LYS A 8 -8.47 11.12 -3.42
CA LYS A 8 -9.28 10.73 -2.25
C LYS A 8 -9.24 9.21 -2.03
N LEU A 9 -9.38 8.43 -3.09
CA LEU A 9 -9.31 6.97 -3.02
C LEU A 9 -7.91 6.50 -2.58
N LYS A 10 -6.84 7.11 -3.12
CA LYS A 10 -5.46 6.84 -2.71
C LYS A 10 -5.24 7.08 -1.22
N SER A 11 -5.72 8.21 -0.70
CA SER A 11 -5.64 8.52 0.74
C SER A 11 -6.37 7.50 1.63
N LEU A 12 -7.55 7.04 1.20
CA LEU A 12 -8.31 6.00 1.90
C LEU A 12 -7.57 4.66 1.88
N ILE A 13 -6.99 4.27 0.74
CA ILE A 13 -6.19 3.05 0.62
C ILE A 13 -4.98 3.10 1.55
N ILE A 14 -4.22 4.19 1.55
CA ILE A 14 -3.06 4.36 2.46
C ILE A 14 -3.51 4.23 3.92
N THR A 15 -4.64 4.83 4.28
CA THR A 15 -5.18 4.74 5.64
C THR A 15 -5.52 3.29 6.02
N ARG A 16 -6.05 2.50 5.08
CA ARG A 16 -6.34 1.07 5.32
C ARG A 16 -5.09 0.20 5.33
N LEU A 17 -4.10 0.49 4.49
CA LEU A 17 -2.83 -0.23 4.48
C LEU A 17 -2.05 -0.07 5.79
N LYS A 18 -2.21 1.06 6.51
CA LYS A 18 -1.66 1.22 7.88
C LYS A 18 -2.20 0.21 8.91
N LEU A 19 -3.32 -0.45 8.61
CA LEU A 19 -3.88 -1.50 9.48
C LEU A 19 -3.30 -2.88 9.17
N VAL A 20 -2.55 -3.02 8.07
CA VAL A 20 -1.87 -4.26 7.70
C VAL A 20 -0.54 -4.29 8.41
N ILE A 21 -0.39 -5.22 9.35
CA ILE A 21 0.78 -5.36 10.22
C ILE A 21 1.62 -6.55 9.74
N ASP A 22 2.92 -6.34 9.61
CA ASP A 22 3.88 -7.42 9.41
C ASP A 22 4.03 -8.21 10.73
N PRO A 23 3.71 -9.52 10.76
CA PRO A 23 3.69 -10.29 12.00
C PRO A 23 5.08 -10.43 12.64
N GLU A 24 6.15 -10.36 11.85
CA GLU A 24 7.52 -10.48 12.34
C GLU A 24 7.95 -9.23 13.11
N THR A 25 7.75 -8.05 12.53
CA THR A 25 8.21 -6.77 13.11
C THR A 25 7.16 -6.06 13.96
N ARG A 26 5.88 -6.46 13.84
CA ARG A 26 4.71 -5.79 14.44
C ARG A 26 4.53 -4.32 14.00
N ALA A 27 5.17 -3.92 12.90
CA ALA A 27 5.00 -2.60 12.31
C ALA A 27 4.05 -2.66 11.11
N ASP A 28 3.42 -1.54 10.77
CA ASP A 28 2.56 -1.48 9.58
C ASP A 28 3.38 -1.34 8.29
N VAL A 29 2.86 -1.92 7.22
CA VAL A 29 3.54 -2.00 5.91
C VAL A 29 3.83 -0.64 5.28
N ILE A 30 3.10 0.43 5.67
CA ILE A 30 3.34 1.80 5.18
C ILE A 30 4.53 2.41 5.92
N ARG A 31 4.60 2.30 7.26
CA ARG A 31 5.74 2.78 8.05
C ARG A 31 7.03 2.06 7.67
N MET A 32 6.94 0.78 7.34
CA MET A 32 8.05 -0.05 6.88
C MET A 32 8.46 0.25 5.43
N ARG A 33 7.67 1.03 4.69
CA ARG A 33 7.88 1.32 3.26
C ARG A 33 7.91 0.06 2.37
N LEU A 34 7.10 -0.95 2.69
CA LEU A 34 6.98 -2.17 1.87
C LEU A 34 6.07 -1.98 0.65
N ILE A 35 5.30 -0.89 0.62
CA ILE A 35 4.40 -0.52 -0.48
C ILE A 35 5.06 0.63 -1.26
N GLU A 36 5.43 0.35 -2.50
CA GLU A 36 6.02 1.28 -3.45
C GLU A 36 5.07 1.51 -4.64
N ASP A 37 5.26 2.61 -5.37
CA ASP A 37 4.53 2.92 -6.61
C ASP A 37 2.99 2.76 -6.54
N LEU A 38 2.35 3.23 -5.46
CA LEU A 38 0.89 3.19 -5.33
C LEU A 38 0.23 4.18 -6.31
N GLU A 39 -0.35 3.61 -7.37
CA GLU A 39 -1.06 4.29 -8.44
C GLU A 39 -2.56 3.98 -8.36
N VAL A 40 -3.39 5.01 -8.48
CA VAL A 40 -4.84 4.88 -8.56
C VAL A 40 -5.31 5.49 -9.89
N SER A 41 -5.85 4.64 -10.74
CA SER A 41 -6.40 5.03 -12.04
C SER A 41 -7.78 5.66 -11.88
N ASN A 42 -8.16 6.51 -12.83
CA ASN A 42 -9.44 7.22 -12.80
C ASN A 42 -10.67 6.30 -12.90
N ASP A 43 -10.49 5.07 -13.37
CA ASP A 43 -11.52 4.02 -13.40
C ASP A 43 -11.62 3.23 -12.08
N GLY A 44 -10.82 3.60 -11.07
CA GLY A 44 -10.81 2.98 -9.75
C GLY A 44 -9.86 1.79 -9.61
N ARG A 45 -9.07 1.45 -10.65
CA ARG A 45 -8.02 0.43 -10.51
C ARG A 45 -6.86 0.92 -9.66
N VAL A 46 -6.36 0.03 -8.81
CA VAL A 46 -5.23 0.29 -7.90
C VAL A 46 -4.09 -0.65 -8.27
N LYS A 47 -2.90 -0.10 -8.46
CA LYS A 47 -1.66 -0.87 -8.67
C LYS A 47 -0.63 -0.39 -7.64
N TYR A 48 0.15 -1.31 -7.11
CA TYR A 48 1.31 -0.98 -6.28
C TYR A 48 2.35 -2.10 -6.40
N THR A 49 3.59 -1.77 -6.08
CA THR A 49 4.69 -2.72 -5.96
C THR A 49 4.83 -3.09 -4.48
N PHE A 50 4.78 -4.37 -4.16
CA PHE A 50 5.09 -4.85 -2.80
C PHE A 50 6.53 -5.33 -2.77
N ARG A 51 7.34 -4.73 -1.90
CA ARG A 51 8.71 -5.14 -1.64
C ARG A 51 8.78 -5.77 -0.25
N PRO A 52 8.97 -7.10 -0.13
CA PRO A 52 9.07 -7.77 1.16
C PRO A 52 10.21 -7.20 2.02
N SER A 53 10.05 -7.29 3.34
CA SER A 53 11.07 -6.85 4.31
C SER A 53 12.35 -7.68 4.26
N SER A 54 12.27 -8.91 3.73
CA SER A 54 13.37 -9.88 3.64
C SER A 54 13.19 -10.79 2.41
N PRO A 55 14.28 -11.24 1.76
CA PRO A 55 14.22 -12.22 0.66
C PRO A 55 13.68 -13.59 1.09
N VAL A 56 13.60 -13.87 2.39
CA VAL A 56 13.11 -15.15 2.95
C VAL A 56 11.71 -15.03 3.55
N CYS A 57 10.98 -13.96 3.23
CA CYS A 57 9.64 -13.75 3.78
C CYS A 57 8.71 -14.92 3.37
N PRO A 58 8.06 -15.62 4.33
CA PRO A 58 7.27 -16.82 4.03
C PRO A 58 5.96 -16.55 3.30
N ILE A 59 5.59 -15.27 3.12
CA ILE A 59 4.32 -14.81 2.53
C ILE A 59 4.54 -14.20 1.12
N ALA A 60 5.80 -14.03 0.69
CA ALA A 60 6.14 -13.47 -0.62
C ALA A 60 5.90 -14.43 -1.80
#